data_AF-A0A7W5A5A5-F1
#
_entry.id   AF-A0A7W5A5A5-F1
#
_cell.length_a   1.000
_cell.length_b   1.000
_cell.length_c   1.000
_cell.angle_alpha   90.00
_cell.angle_beta   90.00
_cell.angle_gamma   90.00
#
_symmetry.space_group_name_H-M   'P 1'
#
loop_
_entity.id
_entity.type
_entity.pdbx_description
1 polymer ?
#
loop_
_entity_poly.entity_id
_entity_poly.type
_entity_poly.pdbx_seq_one_letter_code
_entity_poly.pdbx_strand_id
1 'polypeptide(L)' 'MTDIATEKSPHADGAHEHGWRTESSHQTSEGRVHYVRCASCGVRRVDLQPDPLLPPQPLSRSRG' A
#
# COMPACT_ATOMS: atom_id res chain seq x y z
N MET A 1 28.56 -15.83 6.04
CA MET A 1 27.20 -15.97 6.58
C MET A 1 26.43 -14.76 6.13
N THR A 2 25.38 -14.98 5.33
CA THR A 2 24.78 -14.05 4.38
C THR A 2 24.21 -12.78 5.04
N ASP A 3 24.76 -11.63 4.66
CA ASP A 3 24.20 -10.32 4.96
C ASP A 3 23.01 -10.08 4.02
N ILE A 4 21.80 -10.17 4.58
CA ILE A 4 20.56 -9.87 3.88
C ILE A 4 20.19 -8.42 4.20
N ALA A 5 21.07 -7.48 3.86
CA ALA A 5 20.68 -6.09 3.72
C ALA A 5 19.73 -5.97 2.52
N THR A 6 18.46 -6.32 2.73
CA THR A 6 17.36 -5.82 1.90
C THR A 6 17.09 -4.35 2.26
N GLU A 7 18.15 -3.56 2.23
CA GLU A 7 18.07 -2.11 2.26
C GLU A 7 17.65 -1.71 0.86
N LYS A 8 16.33 -1.83 0.62
CA LYS A 8 15.66 -1.20 -0.52
C LYS A 8 15.92 0.29 -0.36
N SER A 9 17.01 0.72 -0.98
CA SER A 9 17.52 2.08 -1.00
C SER A 9 16.35 3.02 -1.26
N PRO A 10 16.33 4.21 -0.63
CA PRO A 10 15.25 5.17 -0.83
C PRO A 10 15.24 5.48 -2.32
N HIS A 11 14.36 4.84 -3.07
CA HIS A 11 14.07 5.25 -4.41
C HIS A 11 13.61 6.69 -4.21
N ALA A 12 14.48 7.62 -4.59
CA ALA A 12 14.09 8.87 -5.20
C ALA A 12 13.23 8.46 -6.38
N ASP A 13 12.00 8.06 -6.07
CA ASP A 13 10.96 7.73 -7.00
C ASP A 13 10.69 9.06 -7.66
N GLY A 14 11.38 9.29 -8.78
CA GLY A 14 11.42 10.60 -9.43
C GLY A 14 9.98 11.07 -9.52
N ALA A 15 9.66 12.21 -8.91
CA ALA A 15 8.29 12.62 -8.61
C ALA A 15 7.44 12.69 -9.89
N HIS A 16 6.91 11.55 -10.31
CA HIS A 16 6.13 11.37 -11.50
C HIS A 16 4.74 10.90 -11.08
N GLU A 17 3.78 11.17 -11.94
CA GLU A 17 2.43 10.71 -11.72
C GLU A 17 2.41 9.18 -11.90
N HIS A 18 2.08 8.49 -10.83
CA HIS A 18 2.06 7.04 -10.83
C HIS A 18 0.80 6.48 -11.50
N GLY A 19 0.99 5.68 -12.55
CA GLY A 19 -0.05 4.84 -13.13
C GLY A 19 -0.25 3.56 -12.32
N TRP A 20 -1.05 3.64 -11.25
CA TRP A 20 -1.31 2.51 -10.35
C TRP A 20 -2.14 1.41 -10.99
N ARG A 21 -1.70 0.15 -10.85
CA ARG A 21 -2.43 -1.05 -11.27
C ARG A 21 -2.58 -2.01 -10.09
N THR A 22 -3.79 -2.53 -9.89
CA THR A 22 -4.07 -3.54 -8.86
C THR A 22 -3.46 -4.89 -9.24
N GLU A 23 -2.59 -5.40 -8.37
CA GLU A 23 -2.03 -6.76 -8.49
C GLU A 23 -2.99 -7.77 -7.84
N SER A 24 -3.46 -7.46 -6.63
CA SER A 24 -4.37 -8.30 -5.85
C SER A 24 -5.33 -7.46 -5.04
N SER A 25 -6.52 -8.01 -4.75
CA SER A 25 -7.51 -7.39 -3.86
C SER A 25 -8.06 -8.43 -2.90
N HIS A 26 -8.16 -8.05 -1.63
CA HIS A 26 -8.65 -8.94 -0.58
C HIS A 26 -9.75 -8.25 0.22
N GLN A 27 -10.84 -8.97 0.48
CA GLN A 27 -11.87 -8.52 1.39
C GLN A 27 -11.41 -8.77 2.83
N THR A 28 -11.53 -7.75 3.67
CA THR A 28 -11.32 -7.81 5.12
C THR A 28 -12.55 -7.26 5.82
N SER A 29 -12.60 -7.39 7.15
CA SER A 29 -13.68 -6.81 7.95
C SER A 29 -13.67 -5.27 7.95
N GLU A 30 -12.55 -4.63 7.59
CA GLU A 30 -12.42 -3.17 7.52
C GLU A 30 -12.80 -2.60 6.14
N GLY A 31 -12.94 -3.45 5.13
CA GLY A 31 -13.21 -3.06 3.74
C GLY A 31 -12.45 -3.92 2.75
N ARG A 32 -12.11 -3.36 1.60
CA ARG A 32 -11.30 -4.04 0.59
C ARG A 32 -9.90 -3.46 0.55
N VAL A 33 -8.91 -4.32 0.78
CA VAL A 33 -7.50 -3.97 0.64
C VAL A 33 -7.06 -4.23 -0.79
N HIS A 34 -6.49 -3.23 -1.45
CA HIS A 34 -5.91 -3.32 -2.77
C HIS A 34 -4.40 -3.19 -2.70
N TYR A 35 -3.71 -4.23 -3.15
CA TYR A 35 -2.27 -4.17 -3.39
C TYR A 35 -2.05 -3.65 -4.79
N VAL A 36 -1.55 -2.41 -4.90
CA VAL A 36 -1.32 -1.75 -6.18
C VAL A 36 0.16 -1.55 -6.43
N ARG A 37 0.55 -1.61 -7.70
CA ARG A 37 1.91 -1.36 -8.17
C ARG A 37 1.88 -0.34 -9.31
N CYS A 38 2.82 0.60 -9.30
CA CYS A 38 3.01 1.50 -10.43
C CYS A 38 3.47 0.69 -11.64
N ALA A 39 2.79 0.85 -12.78
CA ALA A 39 3.17 0.18 -14.01
C ALA A 39 4.55 0.64 -14.53
N SER A 40 4.96 1.88 -14.19
CA SER A 40 6.19 2.51 -14.69
C SER A 40 7.42 2.23 -13.82
N CYS A 41 7.39 2.58 -12.54
CA CYS A 41 8.54 2.44 -11.64
C CYS A 41 8.50 1.18 -10.75
N GLY A 42 7.35 0.50 -10.69
CA GLY A 42 7.19 -0.71 -9.90
C GLY A 42 7.10 -0.50 -8.39
N VAL A 43 6.99 0.75 -7.91
CA VAL A 43 6.68 1.03 -6.52
C VAL A 43 5.34 0.41 -6.14
N ARG A 44 5.23 -0.06 -4.90
CA ARG A 44 4.02 -0.73 -4.39
C ARG A 44 3.37 0.16 -3.34
N ARG A 45 2.04 0.25 -3.39
CA ARG A 45 1.20 0.94 -2.42
C ARG A 45 0.09 0.00 -1.99
N VAL A 46 -0.36 0.13 -0.75
CA VAL A 46 -1.56 -0.53 -0.25
C VAL A 46 -2.64 0.53 -0.13
N ASP A 47 -3.79 0.26 -0.73
CA ASP A 47 -4.96 1.13 -0.64
C ASP A 47 -6.05 0.40 0.15
N LEU A 48 -6.65 1.07 1.13
CA LEU A 48 -7.80 0.56 1.86
C LEU A 48 -9.03 1.31 1.38
N GLN A 49 -9.90 0.58 0.67
CA GLN A 49 -11.22 1.07 0.34
C GLN A 49 -12.18 0.65 1.46
N PRO A 50 -12.61 1.58 2.34
CA PRO A 50 -13.58 1.26 3.38
C PRO A 50 -14.90 0.81 2.72
N ASP A 51 -15.56 -0.15 3.34
CA ASP A 51 -16.90 -0.54 2.92
C ASP A 51 -17.89 0.61 3.22
N PRO A 52 -18.72 1.05 2.25
CA PRO A 52 -19.60 2.20 2.43
C PRO A 52 -20.71 1.95 3.47
N LEU A 53 -20.94 0.70 3.89
CA LEU A 53 -21.92 0.35 4.92
C LEU A 53 -21.29 0.22 6.31
N LEU A 54 -19.96 0.19 6.43
CA LEU A 54 -19.31 0.22 7.73
C LEU A 54 -19.18 1.66 8.24
N PRO A 55 -19.48 1.91 9.52
CA PRO A 55 -19.23 3.22 10.12
C PRO A 55 -17.72 3.54 10.02
N PRO A 56 -17.34 4.81 9.80
CA PRO A 56 -15.94 5.19 9.65
C PRO A 56 -15.16 4.75 10.88
N GLN A 57 -14.13 3.93 10.66
CA GLN A 57 -13.30 3.44 11.77
C GLN A 57 -12.44 4.59 12.30
N PRO A 58 -12.29 4.71 13.64
CA PRO A 58 -11.46 5.75 14.22
C PRO A 58 -10.00 5.58 13.75
N LEU A 59 -9.42 6.64 13.19
CA LEU A 59 -8.03 6.71 12.73
C LEU A 59 -6.98 6.67 13.87
N SER A 60 -7.35 6.20 15.06
CA SER A 60 -6.51 6.19 16.24
C SER A 60 -5.45 5.10 16.14
N ARG A 61 -4.30 5.48 15.59
CA ARG A 61 -3.03 4.80 15.79
C ARG A 61 -2.60 4.99 17.25
N SER A 62 -2.76 3.95 18.07
CA SER A 62 -2.04 3.86 19.35
C SER A 62 -0.55 3.74 19.06
N ARG A 63 0.11 4.88 18.94
CA ARG A 63 1.55 4.98 18.86
C ARG A 63 2.07 4.92 20.30
N GLY A 64 2.57 3.75 20.69
CA GLY A 64 3.40 3.61 21.89
C GLY A 64 4.75 4.29 21.72
#